data_AF-A0A936ZVP1-F1
#
_entry.id   AF-A0A936ZVP1-F1
#
_cell.length_a   1.000
_cell.length_b   1.000
_cell.length_c   1.000
_cell.angle_alpha   90.00
_cell.angle_beta   90.00
_cell.angle_gamma   90.00
#
_symmetry.space_group_name_H-M   'P 1'
#
loop_
_entity.id
_entity.type
_entity.pdbx_description
1 polymer ?
#
loop_
_entity_poly.entity_id
_entity_poly.type
_entity_poly.pdbx_seq_one_letter_code
_entity_poly.pdbx_strand_id
1 'polypeptide(L)'
;MWIRAAIYVMLSAAAAWVCNRVQLEFRYEDIKDYLTLLSGVSGMVFTIMGIWIAFLYPNALSRLVDQQKVVTVDFTESLSDAKRLERIVAAILISALVMLGALFFTLGKLVFVPMSFYQEHRMIAKSSALGMIVFMTLAQVEAVFSVMFANVMFINDLHWKRQERKANEEL
;
A
#
# COMPACT_ATOMS: atom_id res chain seq x y z
N MET A 1 13.85 3.57 -3.24
CA MET A 1 13.04 2.36 -2.98
C MET A 1 13.79 1.37 -2.08
N TRP A 2 14.99 0.92 -2.47
CA TRP A 2 15.78 -0.08 -1.72
C TRP A 2 16.11 0.30 -0.26
N ILE A 3 16.48 1.56 0.00
CA ILE A 3 16.80 2.02 1.37
C ILE A 3 15.59 1.94 2.29
N ARG A 4 14.39 2.31 1.80
CA ARG A 4 13.14 2.25 2.59
C ARG A 4 12.77 0.81 2.92
N ALA A 5 12.82 -0.06 1.93
CA ALA A 5 12.57 -1.49 2.12
C ALA A 5 13.55 -2.10 3.13
N ALA A 6 14.83 -1.73 3.06
CA ALA A 6 15.84 -2.18 4.03
C ALA A 6 15.53 -1.72 5.46
N ILE A 7 15.04 -0.49 5.64
CA ILE A 7 14.61 0.02 6.96
C ILE A 7 13.42 -0.78 7.48
N TYR A 8 12.41 -1.06 6.65
CA TYR A 8 11.25 -1.85 7.07
C TYR A 8 11.63 -3.28 7.46
N VAL A 9 12.50 -3.92 6.67
CA VAL A 9 13.05 -5.24 6.99
C VAL A 9 13.81 -5.18 8.31
N MET A 10 14.68 -4.19 8.53
CA MET A 10 15.43 -4.04 9.77
C MET A 10 14.51 -3.87 10.98
N LEU A 11 13.50 -3.01 10.90
CA LEU A 11 12.53 -2.79 11.97
C LEU A 11 11.69 -4.04 12.26
N SER A 12 11.26 -4.76 11.22
CA SER A 12 10.55 -6.03 11.39
C SER A 12 11.41 -7.12 12.03
N ALA A 13 12.69 -7.20 11.66
CA ALA A 13 13.63 -8.15 12.23
C ALA A 13 13.94 -7.81 13.70
N ALA A 14 14.08 -6.52 14.02
CA ALA A 14 14.22 -6.06 15.39
C ALA A 14 12.99 -6.40 16.24
N ALA A 15 11.78 -6.15 15.72
CA ALA A 15 10.53 -6.51 16.41
C ALA A 15 10.41 -8.02 16.65
N ALA A 16 10.74 -8.84 15.64
CA ALA A 16 10.77 -10.29 15.78
C ALA A 16 11.80 -10.73 16.84
N TRP A 17 12.99 -10.15 16.83
CA TRP A 17 14.05 -10.46 17.79
C TRP A 17 13.65 -10.10 19.23
N VAL A 18 13.06 -8.92 19.45
CA VAL A 18 12.55 -8.50 20.76
C VAL A 18 11.44 -9.45 21.22
N CYS A 19 10.51 -9.82 20.33
CA CYS A 19 9.44 -10.76 20.65
C CYS A 19 9.98 -12.14 21.07
N ASN A 20 11.05 -12.60 20.42
CA ASN A 20 11.72 -13.84 20.80
C ASN A 20 12.36 -13.70 22.19
N ARG A 21 13.06 -12.60 22.48
CA ARG A 21 13.69 -12.37 23.79
C ARG A 21 12.70 -12.24 24.94
N VAL A 22 11.58 -11.57 24.72
CA VAL A 22 10.58 -11.26 25.76
C VAL A 22 9.56 -12.39 25.93
N GLN A 23 9.58 -13.42 25.06
CA GLN A 23 8.59 -14.51 25.07
C GLN A 23 7.14 -13.96 25.05
N LEU A 24 6.90 -12.97 24.18
CA LEU A 24 5.58 -12.36 24.06
C LEU A 24 4.53 -13.41 23.69
N GLU A 25 3.57 -13.61 24.59
CA GLU A 25 2.42 -14.46 24.35
C GLU A 25 1.25 -13.62 23.83
N PHE A 26 0.92 -13.81 22.56
CA PHE A 26 -0.31 -13.28 21.94
C PHE A 26 -1.17 -14.42 21.41
N ARG A 27 -2.49 -14.21 21.39
CA ARG A 27 -3.43 -15.19 20.85
C ARG A 27 -3.53 -15.01 19.34
N TYR A 28 -3.83 -16.11 18.66
CA TYR A 28 -4.04 -16.09 17.22
C TYR A 28 -5.23 -15.22 16.81
N GLU A 29 -6.27 -15.17 17.64
CA GLU A 29 -7.44 -14.31 17.41
C GLU A 29 -7.02 -12.84 17.27
N ASP A 30 -6.15 -12.34 18.16
CA ASP A 30 -5.65 -10.97 18.10
C ASP A 30 -4.91 -10.68 16.79
N ILE A 31 -4.08 -11.62 16.31
CA ILE A 31 -3.39 -11.51 15.01
C ILE A 31 -4.40 -11.49 13.87
N LYS A 32 -5.36 -12.40 13.89
CA LYS A 32 -6.37 -12.52 12.83
C LYS A 32 -7.17 -11.22 12.73
N ASP A 33 -7.63 -10.68 13.85
CA ASP A 33 -8.39 -9.45 13.91
C ASP A 33 -7.56 -8.26 13.41
N TYR A 34 -6.28 -8.21 13.78
CA TYR A 34 -5.36 -7.20 13.26
C TYR A 34 -5.14 -7.31 11.75
N LEU A 35 -4.97 -8.51 11.20
CA LEU A 35 -4.83 -8.74 9.75
C LEU A 35 -6.11 -8.39 8.99
N THR A 36 -7.28 -8.61 9.59
CA THR A 36 -8.56 -8.16 9.03
C THR A 36 -8.62 -6.64 8.98
N LEU A 37 -8.23 -5.95 10.06
CA LEU A 37 -8.14 -4.48 10.07
C LEU A 37 -7.16 -3.98 9.00
N LEU A 38 -5.98 -4.59 8.90
CA LEU A 38 -4.96 -4.21 7.93
C LEU A 38 -5.46 -4.38 6.49
N SER A 39 -6.10 -5.51 6.18
CA SER A 39 -6.71 -5.77 4.88
C SER A 39 -7.85 -4.80 4.57
N GLY A 40 -8.64 -4.42 5.58
CA GLY A 40 -9.69 -3.41 5.46
C GLY A 40 -9.12 -2.03 5.09
N VAL A 41 -8.03 -1.60 5.73
CA VAL A 41 -7.32 -0.36 5.39
C VAL A 41 -6.75 -0.43 3.96
N SER A 42 -6.13 -1.55 3.58
CA SER A 42 -5.65 -1.75 2.20
C SER A 42 -6.77 -1.63 1.17
N GLY A 43 -7.95 -2.21 1.45
CA GLY A 43 -9.13 -2.12 0.58
C GLY A 43 -9.63 -0.68 0.44
N MET A 44 -9.71 0.06 1.54
CA MET A 44 -10.09 1.48 1.51
C MET A 44 -9.13 2.32 0.66
N VAL A 45 -7.82 2.10 0.78
CA VAL A 45 -6.80 2.78 -0.03
C VAL A 45 -6.99 2.49 -1.52
N PHE A 46 -7.23 1.22 -1.89
CA PHE A 46 -7.50 0.82 -3.27
C PHE A 46 -8.75 1.53 -3.82
N THR A 47 -9.84 1.57 -3.05
CA THR A 47 -11.08 2.21 -3.47
C THR A 47 -10.96 3.72 -3.67
N ILE A 48 -10.37 4.44 -2.70
CA ILE A 48 -10.21 5.90 -2.77
C ILE A 48 -9.38 6.27 -4.00
N MET A 49 -8.24 5.61 -4.21
CA MET A 49 -7.37 5.96 -5.33
C MET A 49 -7.88 5.47 -6.68
N GLY A 50 -8.62 4.35 -6.72
CA GLY A 50 -9.29 3.89 -7.94
C GLY A 50 -10.26 4.93 -8.49
N ILE A 51 -11.03 5.55 -7.60
CA ILE A 51 -11.92 6.67 -7.95
C ILE A 51 -11.10 7.87 -8.45
N TRP A 52 -10.02 8.23 -7.76
CA TRP A 52 -9.19 9.37 -8.16
C TRP A 52 -8.52 9.20 -9.53
N ILE A 53 -7.99 8.01 -9.85
CA ILE A 53 -7.38 7.75 -11.15
C ILE A 53 -8.43 7.91 -12.26
N ALA A 54 -9.64 7.40 -12.05
CA ALA A 54 -10.73 7.50 -13.02
C ALA A 54 -11.10 8.96 -13.32
N PHE A 55 -11.11 9.84 -12.31
CA PHE A 55 -11.44 11.25 -12.49
C PHE A 55 -10.28 12.11 -13.01
N LEU A 56 -9.07 11.89 -12.50
CA LEU A 56 -7.92 12.74 -12.81
C LEU A 56 -7.21 12.38 -14.12
N TYR A 57 -7.21 11.09 -14.46
CA TYR A 57 -6.44 10.59 -15.60
C TYR A 57 -7.30 9.75 -16.55
N PRO A 58 -8.49 10.23 -17.00
CA PRO A 58 -9.36 9.47 -17.89
C PRO A 58 -8.67 9.14 -19.22
N ASN A 59 -7.83 10.04 -19.72
CA ASN A 59 -7.04 9.83 -20.94
C ASN A 59 -5.98 8.73 -20.78
N ALA A 60 -5.39 8.59 -19.59
CA ALA A 60 -4.44 7.50 -19.32
C ALA A 60 -5.18 6.16 -19.20
N LEU A 61 -6.35 6.15 -18.57
CA LEU A 61 -7.21 4.97 -18.46
C LEU A 61 -7.71 4.50 -19.83
N SER A 62 -8.21 5.43 -20.67
CA SER A 62 -8.68 5.14 -22.02
C SER A 62 -7.58 4.53 -22.91
N ARG A 63 -6.31 4.95 -22.74
CA ARG A 63 -5.17 4.38 -23.48
C ARG A 63 -4.76 2.99 -22.99
N LEU A 64 -5.00 2.67 -21.72
CA LEU A 64 -4.77 1.32 -21.18
C LEU A 64 -5.78 0.32 -21.75
N VAL A 65 -7.01 0.80 -22.01
CA VAL A 65 -8.12 0.03 -22.59
C VAL A 65 -8.00 -0.07 -24.12
N ASP A 66 -7.68 1.04 -24.81
CA ASP A 66 -7.43 1.09 -26.26
C ASP A 66 -5.97 0.77 -26.59
N GLN A 67 -5.60 -0.52 -26.52
CA GLN A 67 -4.24 -1.00 -26.82
C GLN A 67 -3.79 -0.83 -28.29
N GLN A 68 -4.62 -0.28 -29.19
CA GLN A 68 -4.38 -0.28 -30.64
C GLN A 68 -3.92 1.06 -31.25
N LYS A 69 -3.86 2.17 -30.50
CA LYS A 69 -3.38 3.45 -31.04
C LYS A 69 -2.20 3.99 -30.25
N VAL A 70 -1.00 3.53 -30.61
CA VAL A 70 0.26 4.18 -30.21
C VAL A 70 0.37 5.51 -30.98
N VAL A 71 -0.28 6.55 -30.48
CA VAL A 71 -0.07 7.92 -30.97
C VAL A 71 1.06 8.51 -30.12
N THR A 72 2.23 8.64 -30.74
CA THR A 72 3.39 9.36 -30.21
C THR A 72 3.02 10.82 -29.99
N VAL A 73 2.93 11.27 -28.73
CA VAL A 73 2.84 12.71 -28.43
C VAL A 73 3.73 13.06 -27.24
N ASP A 74 4.44 14.16 -27.45
CA ASP A 74 5.39 14.91 -26.66
C ASP A 74 5.28 14.78 -25.13
N PHE A 75 6.40 14.38 -24.51
CA PHE A 75 6.52 14.13 -23.07
C PHE A 75 6.83 15.40 -22.25
N THR A 76 6.94 16.56 -22.89
CA THR A 76 7.56 17.75 -22.27
C THR A 76 6.68 18.41 -21.19
N GLU A 77 5.35 18.41 -21.32
CA GLU A 77 4.40 18.81 -20.24
C GLU A 77 3.80 17.63 -19.47
N SER A 78 3.80 16.42 -20.04
CA SER A 78 3.13 15.23 -19.46
C SER A 78 3.99 14.41 -18.48
N LEU A 79 5.28 14.70 -18.36
CA LEU A 79 6.22 14.00 -17.49
C LEU A 79 5.93 14.19 -15.99
N SER A 80 5.47 15.37 -15.57
CA SER A 80 5.13 15.67 -14.17
C SER A 80 3.88 14.91 -13.73
N ASP A 81 2.85 14.91 -14.57
CA ASP A 81 1.59 14.20 -14.37
C ASP A 81 1.77 12.68 -14.41
N ALA A 82 2.61 12.17 -15.31
CA ALA A 82 2.96 10.75 -15.37
C ALA A 82 3.68 10.29 -14.08
N LYS A 83 4.67 11.06 -13.60
CA LYS A 83 5.38 10.75 -12.33
C LYS A 83 4.47 10.83 -11.11
N ARG A 84 3.42 11.63 -11.16
CA ARG A 84 2.43 11.75 -10.08
C ARG A 84 1.48 10.55 -10.10
N LEU A 85 0.99 10.17 -11.26
CA LEU A 85 0.20 8.95 -11.47
C LEU A 85 0.99 7.70 -11.07
N GLU A 86 2.27 7.61 -11.44
CA GLU A 86 3.16 6.51 -11.05
C GLU A 86 3.24 6.35 -9.53
N ARG A 87 3.46 7.46 -8.80
CA ARG A 87 3.50 7.45 -7.32
C ARG A 87 2.18 7.01 -6.69
N ILE A 88 1.06 7.42 -7.28
CA ILE A 88 -0.29 7.02 -6.87
C ILE A 88 -0.47 5.51 -7.07
N VAL A 89 -0.18 5.00 -8.28
CA VAL A 89 -0.33 3.58 -8.61
C VAL A 89 0.61 2.72 -7.75
N ALA A 90 1.83 3.18 -7.47
CA ALA A 90 2.75 2.49 -6.57
C ALA A 90 2.17 2.33 -5.15
N ALA A 91 1.51 3.34 -4.60
CA ALA A 91 0.86 3.25 -3.29
C ALA A 91 -0.31 2.23 -3.28
N ILE A 92 -1.07 2.16 -4.38
CA ILE A 92 -2.13 1.16 -4.57
C ILE A 92 -1.52 -0.24 -4.61
N LEU A 93 -0.45 -0.45 -5.38
CA LEU A 93 0.22 -1.74 -5.50
C LEU A 93 0.79 -2.22 -4.16
N ILE A 94 1.39 -1.32 -3.37
CA ILE A 94 1.86 -1.65 -2.01
C ILE A 94 0.70 -2.12 -1.14
N SER A 95 -0.44 -1.43 -1.16
CA SER A 95 -1.63 -1.84 -0.38
C SER A 95 -2.20 -3.18 -0.83
N ALA A 96 -2.27 -3.42 -2.15
CA ALA A 96 -2.69 -4.70 -2.68
C ALA A 96 -1.75 -5.85 -2.26
N LEU A 97 -0.44 -5.59 -2.23
CA LEU A 97 0.57 -6.54 -1.80
C LEU A 97 0.47 -6.85 -0.30
N VAL A 98 0.16 -5.86 0.53
CA VAL A 98 -0.16 -6.07 1.95
C VAL A 98 -1.39 -6.97 2.11
N MET A 99 -2.47 -6.70 1.36
CA MET A 99 -3.68 -7.52 1.41
C MET A 99 -3.40 -8.97 0.97
N LEU A 100 -2.63 -9.18 -0.10
CA LEU A 100 -2.17 -10.50 -0.53
C LEU A 100 -1.30 -11.17 0.54
N GLY A 101 -0.40 -10.42 1.18
CA GLY A 101 0.42 -10.91 2.29
C GLY A 101 -0.44 -11.41 3.45
N ALA A 102 -1.50 -10.68 3.82
CA ALA A 102 -2.43 -11.08 4.88
C ALA A 102 -3.20 -12.37 4.52
N LEU A 103 -3.60 -12.48 3.25
CA LEU A 103 -4.24 -13.69 2.73
C LEU A 103 -3.28 -14.90 2.78
N PHE A 104 -2.05 -14.75 2.30
CA PHE A 104 -1.05 -15.82 2.35
C PHE A 104 -0.65 -16.17 3.78
N PHE A 105 -0.61 -15.22 4.69
CA PHE A 105 -0.36 -15.47 6.10
C PHE A 105 -1.46 -16.36 6.71
N THR A 106 -2.73 -16.00 6.48
CA THR A 106 -3.87 -16.77 7.01
C THR A 106 -3.97 -18.16 6.36
N LEU A 107 -3.66 -18.29 5.07
CA LEU A 107 -3.53 -19.58 4.38
C LEU A 107 -2.36 -20.40 4.95
N GLY A 108 -1.20 -19.78 5.14
CA GLY A 108 -0.01 -20.42 5.69
C GLY A 108 -0.29 -21.04 7.05
N LYS A 109 -1.03 -20.34 7.92
CA LYS A 109 -1.47 -20.90 9.21
C LYS A 109 -2.24 -22.22 9.04
N LEU A 110 -3.13 -22.32 8.05
CA LEU A 110 -3.92 -23.54 7.82
C LEU A 110 -3.05 -24.74 7.44
N VAL A 111 -1.97 -24.48 6.70
CA VAL A 111 -1.05 -25.51 6.19
C VAL A 111 0.03 -25.88 7.22
N PHE A 112 0.62 -24.89 7.90
CA PHE A 112 1.80 -25.09 8.74
C PHE A 112 1.49 -25.48 10.18
N VAL A 113 0.38 -25.02 10.78
CA VAL A 113 0.07 -25.35 12.19
C VAL A 113 -0.14 -26.85 12.47
N PRO A 114 -0.77 -27.64 11.58
CA PRO A 114 -0.91 -29.08 11.78
C PRO A 114 0.40 -29.86 11.67
N MET A 115 1.47 -29.27 11.11
CA MET A 115 2.73 -29.95 10.87
C MET A 115 3.53 -30.12 12.17
N SER A 116 4.11 -31.29 12.41
CA SER A 116 4.91 -31.60 13.61
C SER A 116 6.08 -30.62 13.84
N PHE A 117 6.66 -30.11 12.75
CA PHE A 117 7.72 -29.10 12.78
C PHE A 117 7.30 -27.78 13.48
N TYR A 118 6.03 -27.38 13.37
CA TYR A 118 5.52 -26.16 14.01
C TYR A 118 5.45 -26.28 15.53
N GLN A 119 5.15 -27.48 16.05
CA GLN A 119 5.07 -27.74 17.50
C GLN A 119 6.43 -27.56 18.17
N GLU A 120 7.50 -28.03 17.51
CA GLU A 120 8.88 -27.96 18.01
C GLU A 120 9.45 -26.54 17.98
N HIS A 121 9.12 -25.74 16.95
CA HIS A 121 9.66 -24.39 16.74
C HIS A 121 8.64 -23.27 16.95
N ARG A 122 7.62 -23.51 17.77
CA ARG A 122 6.46 -22.62 17.96
C ARG A 122 6.84 -21.17 18.28
N MET A 123 7.86 -20.99 19.12
CA MET A 123 8.33 -19.66 19.54
C MET A 123 8.96 -18.87 18.39
N ILE A 124 9.78 -19.53 17.57
CA ILE A 124 10.38 -18.92 16.38
C ILE A 124 9.30 -18.60 15.35
N ALA A 125 8.33 -19.49 15.16
CA ALA A 125 7.21 -19.27 14.25
C ALA A 125 6.36 -18.07 14.66
N LYS A 126 6.05 -17.92 15.96
CA LYS A 126 5.33 -16.76 16.51
C LYS A 126 6.11 -15.45 16.30
N SER A 127 7.39 -15.44 16.66
CA SER A 127 8.26 -14.27 16.51
C SER A 127 8.39 -13.83 15.04
N SER A 128 8.57 -14.78 14.12
CA SER A 128 8.61 -14.54 12.67
C SER A 128 7.28 -13.98 12.15
N ALA A 129 6.17 -14.57 12.60
CA ALA A 129 4.84 -14.09 12.25
C ALA A 129 4.61 -12.62 12.67
N LEU A 130 5.01 -12.25 13.89
CA LEU A 130 4.93 -10.87 14.35
C LEU A 130 5.82 -9.93 13.50
N GLY A 131 7.04 -10.35 13.18
CA GLY A 131 7.93 -9.58 12.29
C GLY A 131 7.28 -9.30 10.94
N MET A 132 6.66 -10.32 10.33
CA MET A 132 5.94 -10.17 9.06
C MET A 132 4.77 -9.17 9.17
N ILE A 133 3.99 -9.25 10.26
CA ILE A 133 2.88 -8.30 10.51
C ILE A 133 3.40 -6.87 10.66
N VAL A 134 4.51 -6.67 11.38
CA VAL A 134 5.15 -5.35 11.53
C VAL A 134 5.62 -4.82 10.18
N PHE A 135 6.28 -5.64 9.37
CA PHE A 135 6.70 -5.26 8.01
C PHE A 135 5.51 -4.79 7.17
N MET A 136 4.43 -5.58 7.15
CA MET A 136 3.22 -5.24 6.40
C MET A 136 2.55 -3.96 6.91
N THR A 137 2.58 -3.74 8.22
CA THR A 137 2.05 -2.52 8.86
C THR A 137 2.82 -1.29 8.38
N LEU A 138 4.16 -1.35 8.40
CA LEU A 138 4.99 -0.23 7.95
C LEU A 138 4.78 0.09 6.46
N ALA A 139 4.69 -0.95 5.62
CA ALA A 139 4.38 -0.78 4.21
C ALA A 139 2.99 -0.16 3.99
N GLN A 140 1.98 -0.60 4.74
CA GLN A 140 0.63 -0.05 4.65
C GLN A 140 0.57 1.41 5.11
N VAL A 141 1.30 1.78 6.16
CA VAL A 141 1.40 3.15 6.66
C VAL A 141 1.99 4.08 5.58
N GLU A 142 3.06 3.67 4.89
CA GLU A 142 3.62 4.43 3.78
C GLU A 142 2.58 4.65 2.66
N ALA A 143 1.84 3.59 2.29
CA ALA A 143 0.81 3.69 1.27
C ALA A 143 -0.31 4.66 1.68
N VAL A 144 -0.79 4.59 2.92
CA VAL A 144 -1.82 5.50 3.45
C VAL A 144 -1.34 6.95 3.41
N PHE A 145 -0.11 7.23 3.84
CA PHE A 145 0.44 8.58 3.78
C PHE A 145 0.55 9.08 2.33
N SER A 146 1.03 8.25 1.40
CA SER A 146 1.12 8.62 -0.03
C SER A 146 -0.26 9.01 -0.58
N VAL A 147 -1.30 8.25 -0.23
CA VAL A 147 -2.69 8.56 -0.58
C VAL A 147 -3.16 9.86 0.06
N MET A 148 -2.91 10.08 1.34
CA MET A 148 -3.26 11.34 2.01
C MET A 148 -2.62 12.55 1.32
N PHE A 149 -1.34 12.47 0.98
CA PHE A 149 -0.65 13.54 0.24
C PHE A 149 -1.24 13.76 -1.16
N ALA A 150 -1.58 12.68 -1.88
CA ALA A 150 -2.23 12.78 -3.18
C ALA A 150 -3.59 13.49 -3.08
N ASN A 151 -4.39 13.18 -2.06
CA ASN A 151 -5.67 13.83 -1.78
C ASN A 151 -5.49 15.34 -1.48
N VAL A 152 -4.56 15.70 -0.61
CA VAL A 152 -4.29 17.12 -0.27
C VAL A 152 -3.84 17.90 -1.50
N MET A 153 -2.93 17.33 -2.29
CA MET A 153 -2.43 17.97 -3.50
C MET A 153 -3.55 18.15 -4.53
N PHE A 154 -4.45 17.17 -4.64
CA PHE A 154 -5.61 17.27 -5.53
C PHE A 154 -6.53 18.44 -5.14
N ILE A 155 -6.86 18.56 -3.85
CA ILE A 155 -7.72 19.66 -3.36
C ILE A 155 -7.08 21.01 -3.68
N ASN A 156 -5.77 21.13 -3.50
CA ASN A 156 -5.04 22.35 -3.82
C ASN A 156 -5.10 22.69 -5.31
N ASP A 157 -4.92 21.71 -6.20
CA ASP A 157 -5.03 21.91 -7.64
C ASP A 157 -6.45 22.34 -8.05
N LEU A 158 -7.47 21.79 -7.40
CA LEU A 158 -8.86 22.17 -7.64
C LEU A 158 -9.11 23.65 -7.27
N HIS A 159 -8.56 24.11 -6.14
CA HIS A 159 -8.65 25.51 -5.73
C HIS A 159 -7.95 26.44 -6.72
N TRP A 160 -6.74 26.08 -7.17
CA TRP A 160 -5.98 26.86 -8.13
C TRP A 160 -6.73 27.00 -9.48
N LYS A 161 -7.16 25.87 -10.06
CA LYS A 161 -7.92 25.87 -11.33
C LYS A 161 -9.21 26.68 -11.23
N ARG A 162 -9.88 26.67 -10.08
CA ARG A 162 -11.07 27.49 -9.84
C ARG A 162 -10.75 28.99 -9.79
N GLN A 163 -9.61 29.37 -9.22
CA GLN A 163 -9.17 30.76 -9.17
C GLN A 163 -8.76 31.30 -10.54
N GLU A 164 -7.97 30.55 -11.31
CA GLU A 164 -7.62 30.91 -12.69
C GLU A 164 -8.84 31.11 -13.57
N ARG A 165 -9.84 30.22 -13.45
CA ARG A 165 -11.06 30.30 -14.25
C ARG A 165 -11.87 31.55 -13.94
N LYS A 166 -11.97 31.94 -12.66
CA LYS A 166 -12.64 33.18 -12.25
C LYS A 166 -11.90 34.42 -12.74
N ALA A 167 -10.56 34.43 -12.67
CA ALA A 167 -9.76 35.54 -13.16
C ALA A 167 -9.91 35.74 -14.68
N ASN A 168 -10.03 34.65 -15.46
CA ASN A 168 -10.29 34.72 -16.90
C ASN A 168 -11.75 35.10 -17.25
N GLU A 169 -12.70 34.93 -16.34
CA GLU A 169 -14.10 35.35 -16.54
C GLU A 169 -14.31 36.85 -16.21
N GLU A 170 -13.40 37.47 -15.46
CA GLU A 170 -13.43 38.89 -15.06
C GLU A 170 -12.63 39.82 -15.99
N LEU A 171 -11.90 39.27 -16.97
CA LEU A 171 -11.12 39.98 -18.02
C LEU A 171 -11.88 40.01 -19.35
#